data_AF-A0A7S1ZF67-F1
#
_entry.id   AF-A0A7S1ZF67-F1
#
_cell.length_a   1.000
_cell.length_b   1.000
_cell.length_c   1.000
_cell.angle_alpha   90.00
_cell.angle_beta   90.00
_cell.angle_gamma   90.00
#
_symmetry.space_group_name_H-M   'P 1'
#
loop_
_entity.id
_entity.type
_entity.pdbx_description
1 polymer ?
#
loop_
_entity_poly.entity_id
_entity_poly.type
_entity_poly.pdbx_seq_one_letter_code
_entity_poly.pdbx_strand_id
1 'polypeptide(L)'
;AHQGMLDGARAVSRSVRPAVSSFLASHPDHDLVIVGHSLGGGTAAVLGSLWMHTFPGLRVYVYGSPCVGPGDVLPASDDAGVVSVVDVGDPFSRLSLGHLA
;
A
#
# COMPACT_ATOMS: atom_id res chain seq x y z
N ALA A 1 7.69 6.25 -6.64
CA ALA A 1 6.97 6.34 -5.35
C ALA A 1 7.67 7.36 -4.45
N HIS A 2 6.96 8.00 -3.50
CA HIS A 2 7.53 8.91 -2.52
C HIS A 2 8.61 8.19 -1.69
N GLN A 3 9.84 8.71 -1.68
CA GLN A 3 11.02 8.01 -1.17
C GLN A 3 10.84 7.51 0.27
N GLY A 4 10.34 8.36 1.17
CA GLY A 4 10.12 7.96 2.58
C GLY A 4 9.09 6.85 2.77
N MET A 5 8.05 6.79 1.92
CA MET A 5 7.04 5.73 1.99
C MET A 5 7.58 4.43 1.42
N LEU A 6 8.39 4.50 0.37
CA LEU A 6 9.08 3.34 -0.19
C LEU A 6 10.06 2.72 0.81
N ASP A 7 10.84 3.55 1.50
CA ASP A 7 11.79 3.08 2.51
C ASP A 7 11.07 2.48 3.72
N GLY A 8 9.97 3.10 4.16
CA GLY A 8 9.07 2.55 5.18
C GLY A 8 8.50 1.19 4.77
N ALA A 9 7.96 1.08 3.56
CA ALA A 9 7.39 -0.16 3.04
C ALA A 9 8.45 -1.27 2.96
N ARG A 10 9.66 -0.96 2.51
CA ARG A 10 10.78 -1.92 2.47
C ARG A 10 11.21 -2.34 3.87
N ALA A 11 11.26 -1.42 4.84
CA ALA A 11 11.60 -1.73 6.22
C ALA A 11 10.58 -2.68 6.84
N VAL A 12 9.28 -2.36 6.72
CA VAL A 12 8.18 -3.23 7.16
C VAL A 12 8.30 -4.58 6.45
N SER A 13 8.47 -4.60 5.13
CA SER A 13 8.56 -5.83 4.36
C SER A 13 9.67 -6.75 4.84
N ARG A 14 10.86 -6.23 5.16
CA ARG A 14 11.96 -7.05 5.67
C ARG A 14 11.64 -7.66 7.03
N SER A 15 10.92 -6.93 7.87
CA SER A 15 10.61 -7.38 9.23
C SER A 15 9.44 -8.35 9.32
N VAL A 16 8.36 -8.13 8.56
CA VAL A 16 7.10 -8.88 8.77
C VAL A 16 6.80 -9.93 7.71
N ARG A 17 7.40 -9.85 6.52
CA ARG A 17 7.09 -10.79 5.42
C ARG A 17 7.28 -12.26 5.81
N PRO A 18 8.38 -12.68 6.48
CA PRO A 18 8.57 -14.09 6.82
C PRO A 18 7.45 -14.61 7.74
N ALA A 19 7.03 -13.82 8.72
CA ALA A 19 5.96 -14.18 9.65
C ALA A 19 4.61 -14.30 8.93
N VAL A 20 4.28 -13.33 8.06
CA VAL A 20 3.04 -13.34 7.27
C VAL A 20 3.01 -14.54 6.31
N SER A 21 4.11 -14.81 5.60
CA SER A 21 4.22 -15.98 4.72
C SER A 21 4.04 -17.30 5.48
N SER A 22 4.67 -17.42 6.66
CA SER A 22 4.51 -18.62 7.49
C SER A 22 3.07 -18.79 8.01
N PHE A 23 2.39 -17.70 8.35
CA PHE A 23 1.01 -17.74 8.83
C PHE A 23 0.03 -18.13 7.73
N LEU A 24 0.15 -17.56 6.54
CA LEU A 24 -0.73 -17.87 5.42
C LEU A 24 -0.49 -19.29 4.87
N ALA A 25 0.74 -19.79 4.96
CA ALA A 25 1.04 -21.18 4.61
C ALA A 25 0.34 -22.19 5.55
N SER A 26 0.12 -21.83 6.83
CA SER A 26 -0.61 -22.67 7.78
C SER A 26 -2.13 -22.41 7.81
N HIS A 27 -2.61 -21.35 7.17
CA HIS A 27 -4.01 -20.95 7.12
C HIS A 27 -4.41 -20.60 5.67
N PRO A 28 -4.52 -21.59 4.76
CA PRO A 28 -4.76 -21.36 3.33
C PRO A 28 -6.15 -20.80 3.01
N ASP A 29 -7.05 -20.78 3.98
CA ASP A 29 -8.40 -20.22 3.91
C ASP A 29 -8.48 -18.73 4.30
N HIS A 30 -7.36 -18.14 4.76
CA HIS A 30 -7.31 -16.74 5.17
C HIS A 30 -6.78 -15.84 4.05
N ASP A 31 -7.47 -14.70 3.87
CA ASP A 31 -7.02 -13.62 2.99
C ASP A 31 -6.05 -12.69 3.71
N LEU A 32 -5.09 -12.11 2.96
CA LEU A 32 -4.23 -11.04 3.46
C LEU A 32 -4.85 -9.67 3.15
N VAL A 33 -4.99 -8.84 4.19
CA VAL A 33 -5.41 -7.44 4.07
C VAL A 33 -4.39 -6.53 4.72
N ILE A 34 -3.92 -5.53 3.98
CA ILE A 34 -3.06 -4.46 4.50
C ILE A 34 -3.91 -3.21 4.69
N VAL A 35 -3.77 -2.56 5.84
CA VAL A 35 -4.48 -1.31 6.15
C VAL A 35 -3.51 -0.20 6.54
N GLY A 36 -3.86 1.05 6.28
CA GLY A 36 -3.06 2.20 6.72
C GLY A 36 -3.82 3.52 6.67
N HIS A 37 -3.45 4.44 7.56
CA HIS A 37 -4.01 5.80 7.62
C HIS A 37 -2.92 6.86 7.37
N SER A 38 -3.26 7.96 6.71
CA SER A 38 -2.35 9.08 6.42
C SER A 38 -1.05 8.58 5.77
N LEU A 39 0.14 8.96 6.29
CA LEU A 39 1.44 8.43 5.83
C LEU A 39 1.51 6.90 5.81
N GLY A 40 0.87 6.25 6.79
CA GLY A 40 0.76 4.79 6.86
C GLY A 40 -0.08 4.23 5.72
N GLY A 41 -1.10 4.95 5.25
CA GLY A 41 -1.86 4.61 4.05
C GLY A 41 -0.97 4.60 2.81
N GLY A 42 -0.15 5.63 2.65
CA GLY A 42 0.77 5.68 1.51
C GLY A 42 1.82 4.58 1.54
N THR A 43 2.34 4.29 2.74
CA THR A 43 3.27 3.17 2.97
C THR A 43 2.60 1.81 2.70
N ALA A 44 1.34 1.63 3.13
CA ALA A 44 0.55 0.42 2.91
C ALA A 44 0.27 0.18 1.41
N ALA A 45 -0.07 1.23 0.66
CA ALA A 45 -0.28 1.14 -0.78
C ALA A 45 1.00 0.69 -1.50
N VAL A 46 2.15 1.30 -1.18
CA VAL A 46 3.45 0.89 -1.76
C VAL A 46 3.82 -0.53 -1.34
N LEU A 47 3.61 -0.90 -0.08
CA LEU A 47 3.85 -2.26 0.41
C LEU A 47 2.99 -3.28 -0.35
N GLY A 48 1.71 -2.96 -0.57
CA GLY A 48 0.79 -3.77 -1.37
C GLY A 48 1.31 -4.04 -2.77
N SER A 49 1.78 -3.00 -3.47
CA SER A 49 2.38 -3.15 -4.80
C SER A 49 3.67 -4.00 -4.79
N LEU A 50 4.47 -3.95 -3.72
CA LEU A 50 5.65 -4.81 -3.58
C LEU A 50 5.27 -6.29 -3.37
N TRP A 51 4.09 -6.55 -2.83
CA TRP A 51 3.67 -7.85 -2.31
C TRP A 51 2.64 -8.58 -3.17
N MET A 52 1.99 -7.89 -4.11
CA MET A 52 0.90 -8.42 -4.93
C MET A 52 1.22 -9.72 -5.69
N HIS A 53 2.46 -9.91 -6.15
CA HIS A 53 2.88 -11.15 -6.81
C HIS A 53 3.29 -12.25 -5.82
N THR A 54 3.55 -11.89 -4.57
CA THR A 54 3.92 -12.84 -3.50
C THR A 54 2.69 -13.40 -2.80
N PHE A 55 1.63 -12.59 -2.67
CA PHE A 55 0.39 -12.95 -1.98
C PHE A 55 -0.81 -12.71 -2.93
N PRO A 56 -1.21 -13.74 -3.70
CA PRO A 56 -2.40 -13.66 -4.55
C PRO A 56 -3.64 -13.29 -3.71
N GLY A 57 -4.51 -12.44 -4.24
CA GLY A 57 -5.73 -12.00 -3.54
C GLY A 57 -5.51 -10.94 -2.46
N LEU A 58 -4.28 -10.41 -2.32
CA LEU A 58 -3.96 -9.32 -1.40
C LEU A 58 -4.85 -8.09 -1.65
N ARG A 59 -5.51 -7.61 -0.58
CA ARG A 59 -6.28 -6.37 -0.59
C ARG A 59 -5.63 -5.29 0.27
N VAL A 60 -5.77 -4.04 -0.13
CA VAL A 60 -5.22 -2.90 0.61
C VAL A 60 -6.29 -1.85 0.83
N TYR A 61 -6.49 -1.40 2.07
CA TYR A 61 -7.41 -0.31 2.39
C TYR A 61 -6.63 0.85 3.02
N VAL A 62 -6.67 2.01 2.38
CA VAL A 62 -5.96 3.20 2.83
C VAL A 62 -6.93 4.32 3.15
N TYR A 63 -6.66 5.08 4.21
CA TYR A 63 -7.54 6.13 4.71
C TYR A 63 -6.79 7.46 4.78
N GLY A 64 -7.28 8.50 4.11
CA GLY A 64 -6.64 9.82 4.08
C GLY A 64 -5.19 9.79 3.59
N SER A 65 -4.88 8.88 2.66
CA SER A 65 -3.51 8.64 2.19
C SER A 65 -3.04 9.78 1.26
N PRO A 66 -1.85 10.35 1.46
CA PRO A 66 -1.26 11.26 0.49
C PRO A 66 -0.88 10.53 -0.81
N CYS A 67 -0.58 11.32 -1.84
CA CYS A 67 -0.10 10.80 -3.12
C CYS A 67 1.20 10.00 -2.95
N VAL A 68 1.20 8.76 -3.45
CA VAL A 68 2.32 7.81 -3.27
C VAL A 68 3.30 7.77 -4.44
N GLY A 69 2.92 8.27 -5.60
CA GLY A 69 3.70 8.18 -6.83
C GLY A 69 3.10 9.00 -7.97
N PRO A 70 3.82 9.18 -9.09
CA PRO A 70 3.33 9.93 -10.24
C PRO A 70 2.13 9.21 -10.89
N GLY A 71 1.24 9.97 -11.54
CA GLY A 71 -0.04 9.45 -12.04
C GLY A 71 0.07 8.48 -13.23
N ASP A 72 1.25 8.40 -13.85
CA ASP A 72 1.59 7.45 -14.91
C ASP A 72 2.08 6.10 -14.38
N VAL A 73 2.47 6.04 -13.11
CA VAL A 73 2.70 4.78 -12.39
C VAL A 73 1.34 4.28 -11.93
N LEU A 74 0.67 3.57 -12.83
CA LEU A 74 -0.48 2.75 -12.46
C LEU A 74 -0.04 1.82 -11.32
N PRO A 75 -0.86 1.62 -10.26
CA PRO A 75 -0.61 0.53 -9.33
C PRO A 75 -0.48 -0.72 -10.18
N ALA A 76 0.65 -1.40 -10.03
CA ALA A 76 0.99 -2.48 -10.93
C ALA A 76 -0.16 -3.52 -10.87
N SER A 77 -0.85 -3.71 -12.00
CA SER A 77 -2.01 -4.57 -12.21
C SER A 77 -3.28 -4.30 -11.38
N ASP A 78 -4.44 -4.43 -12.03
CA ASP A 78 -5.79 -4.40 -11.44
C ASP A 78 -6.02 -5.40 -10.28
N ASP A 79 -5.07 -6.32 -10.04
CA ASP A 79 -5.16 -7.39 -9.04
C ASP A 79 -4.78 -6.96 -7.61
N ALA A 80 -3.93 -5.94 -7.44
CA ALA A 80 -3.66 -5.38 -6.11
C ALA A 80 -4.81 -4.42 -5.77
N GLY A 81 -5.92 -4.94 -5.25
CA GLY A 81 -7.14 -4.20 -4.94
C GLY A 81 -6.91 -3.14 -3.86
N VAL A 82 -6.29 -2.01 -4.21
CA VAL A 82 -6.09 -0.85 -3.34
C VAL A 82 -7.36 -0.01 -3.36
N VAL A 83 -8.02 0.06 -2.21
CA VAL A 83 -9.18 0.92 -1.97
C VAL A 83 -8.70 2.12 -1.15
N SER A 84 -8.81 3.32 -1.74
CA SER A 84 -8.52 4.58 -1.05
C SER A 84 -9.81 5.23 -0.57
N VAL A 85 -9.94 5.37 0.74
CA VAL A 85 -11.07 6.03 1.41
C VAL A 85 -10.65 7.45 1.77
N VAL A 86 -11.37 8.43 1.23
CA VAL A 86 -11.08 9.85 1.39
C VAL A 86 -12.30 10.53 2.00
N ASP A 87 -12.09 11.26 3.10
CA ASP A 87 -13.13 12.05 3.73
C ASP A 87 -13.25 13.44 3.10
N VAL A 88 -14.44 14.02 3.13
CA VAL A 88 -14.69 15.34 2.56
C VAL A 88 -13.91 16.40 3.35
N GLY A 89 -13.05 17.14 2.66
CA GLY A 89 -12.22 18.17 3.28
C GLY A 89 -10.90 17.66 3.84
N ASP A 90 -10.58 16.37 3.68
CA ASP A 90 -9.26 15.85 4.02
C ASP A 90 -8.17 16.48 3.12
N PRO A 91 -7.21 17.24 3.70
CA PRO A 91 -6.14 17.84 2.92
C PRO A 91 -5.07 16.81 2.53
N PHE A 92 -4.91 15.70 3.26
CA PHE A 92 -3.80 14.76 3.09
C PHE A 92 -3.86 14.05 1.75
N SER A 93 -5.06 13.65 1.33
CA SER A 93 -5.31 13.06 0.02
C SER A 93 -5.04 14.02 -1.16
N ARG A 94 -4.77 15.30 -0.88
CA ARG A 94 -4.44 16.35 -1.86
C ARG A 94 -3.00 16.86 -1.69
N LEU A 95 -2.25 16.31 -0.73
CA LEU A 95 -0.84 16.63 -0.59
C LEU A 95 -0.04 15.97 -1.71
N SER A 96 1.02 16.67 -2.10
CA SER A 96 1.71 16.57 -3.39
C SER A 96 1.04 17.45 -4.44
N LEU A 97 1.40 18.74 -4.45
CA LEU A 97 1.38 19.53 -5.69
C LEU A 97 2.14 18.71 -6.72
N GLY A 98 1.49 18.39 -7.85
CA GLY A 98 1.96 17.41 -8.81
C GLY A 98 3.47 17.49 -9.04
N HIS A 99 4.11 16.33 -9.22
CA HIS A 99 5.39 16.28 -9.90
C HIS A 99 5.12 16.70 -11.36
N LEU A 100 4.98 18.01 -11.60
CA LEU A 100 5.26 18.67 -12.86
C LEU A 100 6.75 19.01 -12.83
N ALA A 101 7.58 17.97 -12.83
CA ALA A 101 9.02 18.04 -13.06
C ALA A 101 9.40 16.83 -13.90
#